data_AF-A0A150TYD8-F1
#
_entry.id   AF-A0A150TYD8-F1
#
_cell.length_a   1.000
_cell.length_b   1.000
_cell.length_c   1.000
_cell.angle_alpha   90.00
_cell.angle_beta   90.00
_cell.angle_gamma   90.00
#
_symmetry.space_group_name_H-M   'P 1'
#
loop_
_entity.id
_entity.type
_entity.pdbx_description
1 polymer ?
#
loop_
_entity_poly.entity_id
_entity_poly.type
_entity_poly.pdbx_seq_one_letter_code
_entity_poly.pdbx_strand_id
1 'polypeptide(L)'
;METGIMTARIRLYDAGLGVILQHPSGVLYTNQTRGVCCAQPEMEGVFVPFDAEESWLRLNAYFVGPKYEGTGAMQGLDDEDATFIESVVRDARTGVPLIVDRSRLKESHEAWVHVLIEGEAEKIGVVSGFGPYPRRGVLTWPNSD
;
A
#
# COMPACT_ATOMS: atom_id res chain seq x y z
N MET A 1 33.17 16.47 -6.76
CA MET A 1 32.71 15.80 -5.53
C MET A 1 31.20 15.79 -5.60
N GLU A 2 30.62 14.72 -6.14
CA GLU A 2 29.17 14.49 -6.05
C GLU A 2 28.88 14.23 -4.58
N THR A 3 28.27 15.19 -3.90
CA THR A 3 27.53 14.91 -2.67
C THR A 3 26.42 13.95 -3.07
N GLY A 4 26.64 12.65 -2.89
CA GLY A 4 25.60 11.65 -3.05
C GLY A 4 24.45 12.09 -2.16
N ILE A 5 23.36 12.56 -2.77
CA ILE A 5 22.16 12.95 -2.04
C ILE A 5 21.70 11.68 -1.34
N MET A 6 21.90 11.59 -0.03
CA MET A 6 21.32 10.51 0.75
C MET A 6 19.81 10.72 0.73
N THR A 7 19.11 9.90 -0.06
CA THR A 7 17.65 9.92 -0.10
C THR A 7 17.12 9.62 1.30
N ALA A 8 16.26 10.49 1.83
CA ALA A 8 15.64 10.26 3.14
C ALA A 8 14.80 8.98 3.08
N ARG A 9 14.84 8.16 4.14
CA ARG A 9 14.12 6.88 4.20
C ARG A 9 13.24 6.80 5.45
N ILE A 10 11.99 6.38 5.26
CA ILE A 10 11.04 6.07 6.33
C ILE A 10 10.65 4.60 6.25
N ARG A 11 10.71 3.89 7.39
CA ARG A 11 10.26 2.50 7.53
C ARG A 11 8.86 2.49 8.13
N LEU A 12 7.93 1.79 7.48
CA LEU A 12 6.50 1.79 7.83
C LEU A 12 6.08 0.55 8.63
N TYR A 13 7.01 -0.13 9.31
CA TYR A 13 6.76 -1.42 9.95
C TYR A 13 5.59 -1.40 10.94
N ASP A 14 5.46 -0.31 11.71
CA ASP A 14 4.40 -0.11 12.71
C ASP A 14 3.36 0.95 12.26
N ALA A 15 3.43 1.42 11.02
CA ALA A 15 2.48 2.39 10.51
C ALA A 15 1.16 1.69 10.15
N GLY A 16 0.04 2.19 10.69
CA GLY A 16 -1.30 1.71 10.32
C GLY A 16 -1.58 1.80 8.81
N LEU A 17 -2.77 1.37 8.39
CA LEU A 17 -3.16 1.38 6.97
C LEU A 17 -2.94 2.76 6.35
N GLY A 18 -2.33 2.80 5.17
CA GLY A 18 -2.16 4.03 4.42
C GLY A 18 -1.75 3.77 2.99
N VAL A 19 -1.64 4.85 2.22
CA VAL A 19 -1.17 4.79 0.83
C VAL A 19 0.05 5.69 0.66
N ILE A 20 1.06 5.17 -0.02
CA ILE A 20 2.16 5.95 -0.58
C ILE A 20 1.71 6.42 -1.96
N LEU A 21 1.51 7.72 -2.13
CA LEU A 21 1.24 8.34 -3.43
C LEU A 21 2.57 8.54 -4.17
N GLN A 22 2.74 7.94 -5.34
CA GLN A 22 3.99 8.08 -6.11
C GLN A 22 4.22 9.55 -6.51
N HIS A 23 5.29 10.14 -5.97
CA HIS A 23 5.61 11.57 -6.11
C HIS A 23 7.11 11.80 -5.84
N PRO A 24 7.79 12.72 -6.57
CA PRO A 24 9.21 13.03 -6.35
C PRO A 24 9.41 13.89 -5.09
N SER A 25 9.20 13.32 -3.92
CA SER A 25 9.27 13.99 -2.62
C SER A 25 10.68 14.08 -2.04
N GLY A 26 11.63 13.31 -2.56
CA GLY A 26 12.93 13.07 -1.95
C GLY A 26 12.90 12.08 -0.77
N VAL A 27 11.76 11.44 -0.50
CA VAL A 27 11.56 10.49 0.60
C VAL A 27 11.15 9.11 0.06
N LEU A 28 11.99 8.10 0.34
CA LEU A 28 11.68 6.69 0.10
C LEU A 28 10.97 6.09 1.31
N TYR A 29 9.86 5.41 1.04
CA TYR A 29 9.16 4.58 2.02
C TYR A 29 9.43 3.11 1.74
N THR A 30 9.59 2.32 2.80
CA THR A 30 9.77 0.86 2.74
C THR A 30 8.92 0.18 3.80
N ASN A 31 8.54 -1.07 3.52
CA ASN A 31 7.89 -1.94 4.50
C ASN A 31 8.41 -3.38 4.35
N GLN A 32 8.26 -4.21 5.38
CA GLN A 32 8.52 -5.65 5.28
C GLN A 32 7.34 -6.34 4.59
N THR A 33 7.65 -7.28 3.70
CA THR A 33 6.68 -8.04 2.92
C THR A 33 7.15 -9.48 2.69
N ARG A 34 6.26 -10.33 2.17
CA ARG A 34 6.53 -11.73 1.77
C ARG A 34 6.97 -12.66 2.90
N GLY A 35 6.35 -12.57 4.08
CA GLY A 35 6.54 -13.56 5.12
C GLY A 35 8.02 -13.73 5.52
N VAL A 36 8.44 -15.00 5.54
CA VAL A 36 9.80 -15.46 5.81
C VAL A 36 10.90 -14.93 4.89
N CYS A 37 10.55 -14.35 3.72
CA CYS A 37 11.55 -13.76 2.82
C CYS A 37 11.97 -12.35 3.26
N CYS A 38 11.17 -11.69 4.11
CA CYS A 38 11.42 -10.34 4.64
C CYS A 38 11.81 -9.32 3.56
N ALA A 39 11.15 -9.35 2.40
CA ALA A 39 11.44 -8.43 1.30
C ALA A 39 11.12 -6.99 1.70
N GLN A 40 11.97 -6.05 1.28
CA GLN A 40 11.90 -4.63 1.63
C GLN A 40 11.69 -3.78 0.36
N PRO A 41 10.52 -3.85 -0.31
CA PRO A 41 10.24 -3.02 -1.45
C PRO A 41 10.19 -1.54 -1.05
N GLU A 42 10.56 -0.67 -1.99
CA GLU A 42 10.65 0.78 -1.75
C GLU A 42 9.83 1.56 -2.78
N MET A 43 9.26 2.69 -2.37
CA MET A 43 8.61 3.66 -3.25
C MET A 43 8.89 5.08 -2.78
N GLU A 44 9.30 5.95 -3.70
CA GLU A 44 9.35 7.38 -3.44
C GLU A 44 7.95 7.98 -3.56
N GLY A 45 7.56 8.79 -2.58
CA GLY A 45 6.21 9.34 -2.57
C GLY A 45 5.87 10.20 -1.38
N VAL A 46 4.58 10.39 -1.18
CA VAL A 46 3.99 11.02 0.01
C VAL A 46 3.08 10.00 0.69
N PHE A 47 3.29 9.75 1.97
CA PHE A 47 2.46 8.81 2.73
C PHE A 47 1.21 9.50 3.29
N VAL A 48 0.04 8.90 3.03
CA VAL A 48 -1.26 9.33 3.54
C VAL A 48 -1.79 8.24 4.48
N PRO A 49 -1.78 8.46 5.81
CA PRO A 49 -2.33 7.51 6.76
C PRO A 49 -3.86 7.51 6.72
N PHE A 50 -4.46 6.34 6.96
CA PHE A 50 -5.90 6.17 7.12
C PHE A 50 -6.21 5.81 8.58
N ASP A 51 -7.29 6.39 9.11
CA ASP A 51 -7.86 5.99 10.40
C ASP A 51 -8.70 4.72 10.20
N ALA A 52 -8.01 3.58 10.11
CA ALA A 52 -8.59 2.33 9.61
C ALA A 52 -8.01 1.08 10.30
N GLU A 53 -7.96 1.09 11.63
CA GLU A 53 -7.35 -0.01 12.41
C GLU A 53 -7.98 -1.37 12.13
N GLU A 54 -9.31 -1.44 12.24
CA GLU A 54 -10.08 -2.66 11.96
C GLU A 54 -9.84 -3.18 10.53
N SER A 55 -9.54 -2.29 9.58
CA SER A 55 -9.35 -2.65 8.18
C SER A 55 -8.01 -3.34 7.96
N TRP A 56 -6.89 -2.83 8.52
CA TRP A 56 -5.63 -3.55 8.37
C TRP A 56 -5.59 -4.84 9.20
N LEU A 57 -6.31 -4.93 10.32
CA LEU A 57 -6.49 -6.20 11.04
C LEU A 57 -7.20 -7.24 10.18
N ARG A 58 -8.23 -6.84 9.41
CA ARG A 58 -8.91 -7.72 8.43
C ARG A 58 -7.99 -8.15 7.30
N LEU A 59 -7.11 -7.26 6.81
CA LEU A 59 -6.10 -7.61 5.80
C LEU A 59 -5.13 -8.66 6.36
N ASN A 60 -4.59 -8.45 7.55
CA ASN A 60 -3.68 -9.43 8.18
C ASN A 60 -4.36 -10.78 8.39
N ALA A 61 -5.61 -10.80 8.89
CA ALA A 61 -6.36 -12.05 9.04
C ALA A 61 -6.55 -12.81 7.72
N TYR A 62 -6.67 -12.10 6.59
CA TYR A 62 -6.78 -12.70 5.27
C TYR A 62 -5.46 -13.35 4.81
N PHE A 63 -4.33 -12.66 4.96
CA PHE A 63 -3.01 -13.16 4.55
C PHE A 63 -2.43 -14.23 5.49
N VAL A 64 -2.86 -14.27 6.75
CA VAL A 64 -2.60 -15.40 7.67
C VAL A 64 -3.56 -16.58 7.42
N GLY A 65 -4.70 -16.33 6.77
CA GLY A 65 -5.76 -17.30 6.56
C GLY A 65 -5.40 -18.45 5.60
N PRO A 66 -6.36 -19.37 5.36
CA PRO A 66 -6.13 -20.64 4.66
C PRO A 66 -5.57 -20.52 3.23
N LYS A 67 -5.78 -19.38 2.57
CA LYS A 67 -5.28 -19.16 1.20
C LYS A 67 -3.76 -19.09 1.14
N TYR A 68 -3.15 -18.49 2.15
CA TYR A 68 -1.71 -18.18 2.18
C TYR A 68 -0.97 -18.86 3.32
N GLU A 69 -1.68 -19.37 4.33
CA GLU A 69 -1.10 -20.06 5.48
C GLU A 69 0.02 -19.24 6.15
N GLY A 70 -0.13 -17.91 6.19
CA GLY A 70 0.86 -16.99 6.76
C GLY A 70 2.07 -16.70 5.88
N THR A 71 2.07 -17.09 4.61
CA THR A 71 3.19 -16.80 3.71
C THR A 71 3.13 -15.43 3.03
N GLY A 72 2.04 -14.69 3.20
CA GLY A 72 1.97 -13.30 2.73
C GLY A 72 2.02 -13.11 1.21
N ALA A 73 1.41 -14.03 0.46
CA ALA A 73 1.35 -13.98 -1.00
C ALA A 73 2.73 -13.83 -1.69
N MET A 74 3.71 -14.67 -1.31
CA MET A 74 5.08 -14.59 -1.85
C MET A 74 5.18 -14.62 -3.38
N GLN A 75 4.23 -15.27 -4.06
CA GLN A 75 4.17 -15.41 -5.52
C GLN A 75 3.29 -14.33 -6.20
N GLY A 76 2.93 -13.30 -5.45
CA GLY A 76 2.06 -12.24 -5.88
C GLY A 76 0.58 -12.55 -5.66
N LEU A 77 -0.24 -11.53 -5.86
CA LEU A 77 -1.70 -11.59 -5.72
C LEU A 77 -2.38 -12.17 -6.98
N ASP A 78 -3.68 -12.42 -6.83
CA ASP A 78 -4.65 -12.74 -7.87
C ASP A 78 -5.89 -11.82 -7.80
N ASP A 79 -6.86 -12.07 -8.68
CA ASP A 79 -8.06 -11.24 -8.81
C ASP A 79 -9.01 -11.33 -7.61
N GLU A 80 -9.00 -12.44 -6.87
CA GLU A 80 -9.79 -12.61 -5.65
C GLU A 80 -9.21 -11.73 -4.53
N ASP A 81 -7.88 -11.72 -4.38
CA ASP A 81 -7.21 -10.84 -3.40
C ASP A 81 -7.51 -9.37 -3.68
N ALA A 82 -7.37 -8.97 -4.95
CA ALA A 82 -7.63 -7.61 -5.38
C ALA A 82 -9.05 -7.18 -5.00
N THR A 83 -10.02 -8.06 -5.26
CA THR A 83 -11.43 -7.83 -4.94
C THR A 83 -11.65 -7.73 -3.43
N PHE A 84 -10.99 -8.59 -2.64
CA PHE A 84 -11.05 -8.55 -1.19
C PHE A 84 -10.45 -7.25 -0.63
N ILE A 85 -9.24 -6.87 -1.06
CA ILE A 85 -8.55 -5.65 -0.64
C ILE A 85 -9.40 -4.41 -0.96
N GLU A 86 -9.95 -4.32 -2.18
CA GLU A 86 -10.83 -3.22 -2.58
C GLU A 86 -12.08 -3.14 -1.70
N SER A 87 -12.63 -4.28 -1.26
CA SER A 87 -13.76 -4.29 -0.34
C SER A 87 -13.39 -3.73 1.03
N VAL A 88 -12.22 -4.09 1.57
CA VAL A 88 -11.74 -3.62 2.88
C VAL A 88 -11.46 -2.11 2.85
N VAL A 89 -10.78 -1.63 1.80
CA VAL A 89 -10.48 -0.19 1.66
C VAL A 89 -11.76 0.63 1.48
N ARG A 90 -12.76 0.11 0.77
CA ARG A 90 -14.06 0.77 0.61
C ARG A 90 -14.79 0.91 1.96
N ASP A 91 -14.77 -0.14 2.77
CA ASP A 91 -15.38 -0.13 4.11
C ASP A 91 -14.70 0.87 5.05
N ALA A 92 -13.38 1.05 4.91
CA ALA A 92 -12.57 1.95 5.72
C ALA A 92 -12.89 3.45 5.53
N ARG A 93 -13.64 3.82 4.48
CA ARG A 93 -13.98 5.22 4.16
C ARG A 93 -12.75 6.15 4.14
N THR A 94 -11.66 5.68 3.54
CA THR A 94 -10.34 6.36 3.52
C THR A 94 -10.34 7.78 2.96
N GLY A 95 -11.38 8.18 2.22
CA GLY A 95 -11.44 9.46 1.54
C GLY A 95 -10.48 9.58 0.36
N VAL A 96 -9.84 8.48 -0.05
CA VAL A 96 -8.97 8.39 -1.22
C VAL A 96 -9.56 7.39 -2.21
N PRO A 97 -9.98 7.81 -3.42
CA PRO A 97 -10.56 6.91 -4.41
C PRO A 97 -9.42 6.09 -5.03
N LEU A 98 -9.25 4.86 -4.57
CA LEU A 98 -8.21 3.97 -5.06
C LEU A 98 -8.76 2.59 -5.38
N ILE A 99 -8.12 1.94 -6.36
CA ILE A 99 -8.37 0.57 -6.79
C ILE A 99 -7.05 -0.20 -6.85
N VAL A 100 -7.10 -1.53 -6.83
CA VAL A 100 -5.89 -2.35 -7.00
C VAL A 100 -5.45 -2.31 -8.46
N ASP A 101 -4.15 -2.13 -8.69
CA ASP A 101 -3.56 -2.20 -10.02
C ASP A 101 -3.46 -3.66 -10.47
N ARG A 102 -4.51 -4.15 -11.12
CA ARG A 102 -4.58 -5.55 -11.60
C ARG A 102 -3.46 -5.92 -12.57
N SER A 103 -2.82 -4.94 -13.22
CA SER A 103 -1.67 -5.21 -14.11
C SER A 103 -0.39 -5.57 -13.35
N ARG A 104 -0.35 -5.33 -12.03
CA ARG A 104 0.82 -5.51 -11.16
C ARG A 104 0.57 -6.44 -9.97
N LEU A 105 -0.42 -7.34 -10.08
CA LEU A 105 -0.72 -8.30 -9.01
C LEU A 105 0.47 -9.19 -8.68
N LYS A 106 1.26 -9.61 -9.69
CA LYS A 106 2.47 -10.42 -9.49
C LYS A 106 3.62 -9.69 -8.80
N GLU A 107 3.57 -8.36 -8.76
CA GLU A 107 4.52 -7.51 -8.03
C GLU A 107 3.98 -7.05 -6.67
N SER A 108 2.71 -7.38 -6.37
CA SER A 108 2.04 -6.99 -5.13
C SER A 108 2.07 -8.14 -4.13
N HIS A 109 2.27 -7.82 -2.86
CA HIS A 109 2.38 -8.80 -1.77
C HIS A 109 1.59 -8.32 -0.55
N GLU A 110 1.49 -9.18 0.48
CA GLU A 110 1.04 -8.73 1.80
C GLU A 110 1.80 -7.47 2.22
N ALA A 111 1.06 -6.50 2.77
CA ALA A 111 1.54 -5.20 3.22
C ALA A 111 2.20 -4.32 2.15
N TRP A 112 2.10 -4.69 0.86
CA TRP A 112 2.61 -3.88 -0.26
C TRP A 112 1.84 -4.16 -1.56
N VAL A 113 0.75 -3.42 -1.74
CA VAL A 113 -0.17 -3.62 -2.85
C VAL A 113 -0.11 -2.45 -3.81
N HIS A 114 0.21 -2.71 -5.08
CA HIS A 114 0.18 -1.67 -6.09
C HIS A 114 -1.26 -1.23 -6.37
N VAL A 115 -1.50 0.08 -6.32
CA VAL A 115 -2.83 0.68 -6.47
C VAL A 115 -2.81 1.84 -7.47
N LEU A 116 -3.97 2.14 -8.01
CA LEU A 116 -4.25 3.33 -8.80
C LEU A 116 -5.19 4.24 -8.00
N ILE A 117 -4.77 5.48 -7.81
CA ILE A 117 -5.59 6.56 -7.27
C ILE A 117 -6.30 7.21 -8.45
N GLU A 118 -7.62 7.15 -8.47
CA GLU A 118 -8.45 7.49 -9.64
C GLU A 118 -8.76 8.99 -9.74
N GLY A 119 -8.61 9.74 -8.66
CA GLY A 119 -8.96 11.16 -8.62
C GLY A 119 -8.81 11.79 -7.25
N GLU A 120 -9.46 12.95 -7.09
CA GLU A 120 -9.63 13.63 -5.82
C GLU A 120 -11.03 13.33 -5.28
N ALA A 121 -11.15 12.97 -4.00
CA ALA A 121 -12.46 12.78 -3.40
C ALA A 121 -13.16 14.13 -3.19
N GLU A 122 -14.13 14.46 -4.03
CA GLU A 122 -14.82 15.76 -4.05
C GLU A 122 -15.46 16.18 -2.71
N LYS A 123 -15.76 15.22 -1.81
CA LYS A 123 -16.52 15.49 -0.57
C LYS A 123 -15.70 15.42 0.73
N ILE A 124 -14.53 14.78 0.72
CA ILE A 124 -13.74 14.49 1.94
C ILE A 124 -12.28 14.98 1.80
N GLY A 125 -11.81 15.26 0.58
CA GLY A 125 -10.64 16.09 0.31
C GLY A 125 -9.36 15.74 1.07
N VAL A 126 -9.07 14.46 1.33
CA VAL A 126 -7.84 14.05 2.04
C VAL A 126 -6.59 14.30 1.17
N VAL A 127 -6.75 14.24 -0.15
CA VAL A 127 -5.67 14.42 -1.13
C VAL A 127 -6.14 15.37 -2.22
N SER A 128 -5.37 16.42 -2.50
CA SER A 128 -5.61 17.38 -3.58
C SER A 128 -4.30 17.88 -4.20
N GLY A 129 -4.33 18.26 -5.48
CA GLY A 129 -3.17 18.79 -6.20
C GLY A 129 -2.19 17.72 -6.70
N PHE A 130 -2.57 16.44 -6.68
CA PHE A 130 -1.75 15.32 -7.14
C PHE A 130 -2.08 14.85 -8.56
N GLY A 131 -2.85 15.61 -9.34
CA GLY A 131 -3.07 15.30 -10.76
C GLY A 131 -1.75 15.22 -11.57
N PRO A 132 -1.78 14.64 -12.78
CA PRO A 132 -2.92 13.96 -13.42
C PRO A 132 -3.22 12.58 -12.81
N TYR A 133 -4.43 12.09 -13.07
CA TYR A 133 -4.93 10.78 -12.65
C TYR A 133 -5.17 9.85 -13.86
N PRO A 134 -5.16 8.51 -13.70
CA PRO A 134 -4.88 7.79 -12.46
C PRO A 134 -3.40 7.90 -12.05
N ARG A 135 -3.15 7.98 -10.74
CA ARG A 135 -1.79 8.02 -10.18
C ARG A 135 -1.47 6.68 -9.54
N ARG A 136 -0.22 6.23 -9.69
CA ARG A 136 0.25 5.03 -9.02
C ARG A 136 0.52 5.29 -7.55
N GLY A 137 0.30 4.27 -6.75
CA GLY A 137 0.70 4.25 -5.36
C GLY A 137 0.92 2.83 -4.85
N VAL A 138 1.17 2.75 -3.55
CA VAL A 138 1.25 1.50 -2.81
C VAL A 138 0.38 1.62 -1.58
N LEU A 139 -0.61 0.72 -1.45
CA LEU A 139 -1.32 0.50 -0.20
C LEU A 139 -0.44 -0.38 0.70
N THR A 140 -0.28 0.04 1.95
CA THR A 140 0.60 -0.59 2.94
C THR A 140 -0.02 -0.55 4.32
N TRP A 141 0.34 -1.49 5.18
CA TRP A 141 -0.12 -1.61 6.57
C TRP A 141 0.92 -2.42 7.39
N PRO A 142 0.77 -2.55 8.73
CA PRO A 142 1.70 -3.36 9.52
C PRO A 142 1.65 -4.82 9.08
N ASN A 143 2.79 -5.35 8.66
CA ASN A 143 2.90 -6.77 8.29
C ASN A 143 2.63 -7.66 9.50
N SER A 144 2.12 -8.88 9.28
CA SER A 144 1.70 -9.78 10.36
C SER A 144 2.84 -10.55 11.06
N ASP A 145 4.07 -10.49 10.53
CA ASP A 145 5.28 -11.14 11.07
C ASP A 145 6.05 -10.32 12.11
#